data_AF-A0A3P7L346-F1
#
_entry.id   AF-A0A3P7L346-F1
#
_cell.length_a   1.000
_cell.length_b   1.000
_cell.length_c   1.000
_cell.angle_alpha   90.00
_cell.angle_beta   90.00
_cell.angle_gamma   90.00
#
_symmetry.space_group_name_H-M   'P 1'
#
loop_
_entity.id
_entity.type
_entity.pdbx_description
1 polymer ?
#
loop_
_entity_poly.entity_id
_entity_poly.type
_entity_poly.pdbx_seq_one_letter_code
_entity_poly.pdbx_strand_id
1 'polypeptide(L)'
;MIDKNKPTLKRQASLKEKGRGAKSTDKASAKTLPADATSHGESAKSEAASAVYLGLRHTGITTYVGLQPSDHYAWDQIERLGCDSKDFIVYLKADETKPHPVIFRCETKAAALALWKWTVDRKSFFT
;
A
#
# COMPACT_ATOMS: atom_id res chain seq x y z
N MET A 1 -43.06 -46.47 10.62
CA MET A 1 -42.11 -47.61 10.62
C MET A 1 -40.72 -47.06 10.84
N ILE A 2 -40.08 -47.55 11.89
CA ILE A 2 -38.70 -47.28 12.29
C ILE A 2 -37.81 -48.22 11.50
N ASP A 3 -36.70 -47.75 10.95
CA ASP A 3 -35.56 -48.65 10.70
C ASP A 3 -34.26 -48.06 11.25
N LYS A 4 -33.53 -48.94 11.92
CA LYS A 4 -32.37 -48.71 12.77
C LYS A 4 -31.14 -49.29 12.05
N ASN A 5 -29.96 -48.91 12.57
CA ASN A 5 -28.67 -49.66 12.51
C ASN A 5 -27.78 -49.35 11.29
N LYS A 6 -26.45 -49.11 11.36
CA LYS A 6 -25.41 -48.78 12.37
C LYS A 6 -24.09 -48.54 11.57
N PRO A 7 -22.92 -48.24 12.18
CA PRO A 7 -21.89 -47.40 11.55
C PRO A 7 -20.65 -48.19 11.13
N THR A 8 -19.78 -47.56 10.32
CA THR A 8 -18.41 -48.04 10.15
C THR A 8 -17.41 -46.90 10.31
N LEU A 9 -16.71 -46.95 11.43
CA LEU A 9 -15.57 -46.13 11.81
C LEU A 9 -14.33 -46.62 11.02
N LYS A 10 -13.59 -45.71 10.38
CA LYS A 10 -12.14 -45.88 10.18
C LYS A 10 -11.40 -44.65 10.69
N ARG A 11 -10.46 -44.89 11.60
CA ARG A 11 -9.53 -43.95 12.23
C ARG A 11 -8.32 -43.67 11.34
N GLN A 12 -7.85 -42.42 11.34
CA GLN A 12 -6.45 -41.93 11.44
C GLN A 12 -6.48 -40.44 11.03
N ALA A 13 -5.63 -39.51 11.45
CA ALA A 13 -4.79 -39.27 12.62
C ALA A 13 -4.24 -37.83 12.43
N SER A 14 -4.03 -37.12 13.55
CA SER A 14 -3.03 -36.06 13.74
C SER A 14 -3.18 -34.65 13.14
N LEU A 15 -2.84 -33.70 14.02
CA LEU A 15 -2.74 -32.25 13.92
C LEU A 15 -2.05 -31.71 12.65
N LYS A 16 -2.55 -30.58 12.14
CA LYS A 16 -1.77 -29.32 12.15
C LYS A 16 -2.65 -28.09 11.89
N GLU A 17 -2.71 -27.24 12.91
CA GLU A 17 -3.04 -25.82 12.83
C GLU A 17 -2.25 -25.14 11.70
N LYS A 18 -2.90 -24.29 10.89
CA LYS A 18 -2.26 -23.14 10.24
C LYS A 18 -3.32 -22.08 9.95
N GLY A 19 -3.19 -20.96 10.67
CA GLY A 19 -4.02 -19.76 10.51
C GLY A 19 -4.09 -19.29 9.07
N ARG A 20 -5.31 -19.04 8.61
CA ARG A 20 -5.57 -18.32 7.37
C ARG A 20 -5.43 -16.83 7.66
N GLY A 21 -4.20 -16.33 7.59
CA GLY A 21 -3.95 -14.91 7.43
C GLY A 21 -4.60 -14.45 6.13
N ALA A 22 -5.55 -13.53 6.24
CA ALA A 22 -6.20 -12.89 5.11
C ALA A 22 -5.12 -12.18 4.26
N LYS A 23 -4.87 -12.70 3.05
CA LYS A 23 -4.19 -11.94 2.00
C LYS A 23 -5.21 -10.98 1.40
N SER A 24 -5.32 -9.78 1.97
CA SER A 24 -5.86 -8.63 1.23
C SER A 24 -4.70 -8.06 0.42
N THR A 25 -4.59 -8.48 -0.84
CA THR A 25 -3.67 -7.84 -1.79
C THR A 25 -4.44 -6.77 -2.54
N ASP A 26 -4.67 -5.64 -1.89
CA ASP A 26 -5.12 -4.42 -2.54
C ASP A 26 -3.92 -3.83 -3.30
N LYS A 27 -3.70 -4.32 -4.52
CA LYS A 27 -2.72 -3.74 -5.45
C LYS A 27 -3.24 -2.39 -5.93
N ALA A 28 -2.83 -1.30 -5.29
CA ALA A 28 -2.86 0.02 -5.91
C ALA A 28 -1.52 0.28 -6.62
N SER A 29 -1.61 0.65 -7.89
CA SER A 29 -0.47 1.09 -8.70
C SER A 29 -0.41 2.62 -8.67
N ALA A 30 0.73 3.19 -8.27
CA ALA A 30 0.96 4.63 -8.29
C ALA A 30 2.26 4.95 -9.04
N LYS A 31 2.44 6.18 -9.50
CA LYS A 31 3.65 6.61 -10.20
C LYS A 31 4.28 7.74 -9.38
N THR A 32 5.59 7.69 -9.10
CA THR A 32 6.28 8.80 -8.43
C THR A 32 6.67 9.84 -9.47
N LEU A 33 6.42 11.12 -9.21
CA LEU A 33 6.93 12.23 -10.03
C LEU A 33 7.95 13.03 -9.20
N PRO A 34 9.13 13.39 -9.77
CA PRO A 34 10.04 14.32 -9.12
C PRO A 34 9.45 15.73 -9.11
N ALA A 35 9.67 16.46 -8.01
CA ALA A 35 9.15 17.80 -7.78
C ALA A 35 10.02 18.88 -8.43
N ASP A 36 9.99 19.00 -9.76
CA ASP A 36 10.28 20.28 -10.45
C ASP A 36 9.85 20.19 -11.93
N ALA A 37 8.72 20.82 -12.29
CA ALA A 37 8.42 21.22 -13.66
C ALA A 37 7.25 22.21 -13.67
N THR A 38 7.59 23.50 -13.76
CA THR A 38 6.65 24.58 -14.10
C THR A 38 6.22 24.47 -15.57
N SER A 39 4.94 24.76 -15.80
CA SER A 39 4.12 24.71 -17.02
C SER A 39 4.78 25.04 -18.36
N HIS A 40 4.44 24.28 -19.41
CA HIS A 40 3.83 24.80 -20.65
C HIS A 40 3.21 23.63 -21.43
N GLY A 41 2.00 23.84 -21.97
CA GLY A 41 1.28 22.81 -22.72
C GLY A 41 1.94 22.52 -24.05
N GLU A 42 2.28 21.25 -24.28
CA GLU A 42 2.31 20.62 -25.60
C GLU A 42 2.42 19.11 -25.40
N SER A 43 1.89 18.35 -26.37
CA SER A 43 1.76 16.90 -26.34
C SER A 43 3.12 16.19 -26.23
N ALA A 44 3.64 16.04 -25.01
CA ALA A 44 4.78 15.21 -24.72
C ALA A 44 4.30 13.79 -24.39
N LYS A 45 4.54 12.87 -25.33
CA LYS A 45 4.52 11.43 -25.12
C LYS A 45 5.19 11.16 -23.77
N SER A 46 4.40 10.84 -22.74
CA SER A 46 4.88 10.60 -21.39
C SER A 46 6.04 9.62 -21.50
N GLU A 47 7.25 10.10 -21.25
CA GLU A 47 8.34 9.25 -20.82
C GLU A 47 7.74 8.33 -19.77
N ALA A 48 7.90 7.02 -19.94
CA ALA A 48 7.21 6.04 -19.13
C ALA A 48 7.75 6.14 -17.69
N ALA A 49 7.19 7.06 -16.91
CA ALA A 49 7.45 7.20 -15.48
C ALA A 49 7.24 5.80 -14.89
N SER A 50 8.32 5.23 -14.37
CA SER A 50 8.33 3.84 -13.90
C SER A 50 7.24 3.70 -12.83
N ALA A 51 6.33 2.75 -13.05
CA ALA A 51 5.28 2.48 -12.08
C ALA A 51 5.90 1.97 -10.78
N VAL A 52 5.47 2.55 -9.66
CA VAL A 52 5.93 2.21 -8.31
C VAL A 52 4.76 1.57 -7.56
N TYR A 53 5.01 0.43 -6.94
CA TYR A 53 4.03 -0.19 -6.06
C TYR A 53 4.25 0.29 -4.62
N LEU A 54 3.16 0.48 -3.87
CA LEU A 54 3.24 0.77 -2.44
C LEU A 54 2.75 -0.43 -1.64
N GLY A 55 3.53 -0.79 -0.62
CA GLY A 55 3.14 -1.76 0.39
C GLY A 55 2.94 -1.07 1.74
N LEU A 56 1.74 -1.21 2.30
CA LEU A 56 1.42 -0.74 3.64
C LEU A 56 1.74 -1.84 4.66
N ARG A 57 2.86 -1.70 5.36
CA ARG A 57 3.36 -2.68 6.36
C ARG A 57 3.08 -2.20 7.77
N HIS A 58 3.26 -3.10 8.75
CA HIS A 58 3.13 -2.73 10.16
C HIS A 58 4.20 -1.75 10.62
N THR A 59 5.36 -1.70 9.94
CA THR A 59 6.46 -0.78 10.25
C THR A 59 6.36 0.56 9.53
N GLY A 60 5.55 0.68 8.48
CA GLY A 60 5.55 1.86 7.63
C GLY A 60 5.06 1.62 6.21
N ILE A 61 5.43 2.53 5.32
CA ILE A 61 5.19 2.46 3.87
C ILE A 61 6.48 1.95 3.21
N THR A 62 6.38 0.99 2.30
CA THR A 62 7.51 0.54 1.47
C THR A 62 7.16 0.74 0.00
N THR A 63 8.03 1.37 -0.77
CA THR A 63 7.90 1.48 -2.23
C THR A 63 8.61 0.31 -2.90
N TYR A 64 8.14 -0.10 -4.08
CA TYR A 64 8.75 -1.14 -4.90
C TYR A 64 8.84 -0.68 -6.34
N VAL A 65 10.01 -0.88 -6.95
CA VAL A 65 10.21 -0.74 -8.39
C VAL A 65 10.30 -2.14 -8.97
N GLY A 66 9.31 -2.52 -9.77
CA GLY A 66 9.12 -3.92 -10.15
C GLY A 66 8.77 -4.78 -8.93
N LEU A 67 9.63 -5.75 -8.60
CA LEU A 67 9.46 -6.65 -7.43
C LEU A 67 10.46 -6.37 -6.30
N GLN A 68 11.34 -5.39 -6.46
CA GLN A 68 12.37 -5.06 -5.47
C GLN A 68 11.91 -3.89 -4.59
N PRO A 69 12.07 -3.98 -3.25
CA PRO A 69 11.82 -2.83 -2.38
C PRO A 69 12.84 -1.72 -2.68
N SER A 70 12.36 -0.48 -2.77
CA SER A 70 13.18 0.70 -3.03
C SER A 70 13.37 1.48 -1.74
N ASP A 71 12.33 2.16 -1.26
CA ASP A 71 12.37 3.04 -0.10
C ASP A 71 11.45 2.53 1.00
N HIS A 72 11.81 2.85 2.25
CA HIS A 72 10.97 2.59 3.40
C HIS A 72 10.81 3.85 4.25
N TYR A 73 9.56 4.24 4.47
CA TYR A 73 9.18 5.35 5.34
C TYR A 73 8.51 4.77 6.58
N ALA A 74 9.21 4.83 7.72
CA ALA A 74 8.67 4.34 8.99
C ALA A 74 7.51 5.21 9.46
N TRP A 75 6.55 4.65 10.21
CA TRP A 75 5.42 5.45 10.72
C TRP A 75 5.87 6.64 11.56
N ASP A 76 6.94 6.48 12.33
CA ASP A 76 7.53 7.52 13.17
C ASP A 76 8.16 8.66 12.37
N GLN A 77 8.59 8.40 11.13
CA GLN A 77 9.13 9.42 10.22
C GLN A 77 8.02 10.18 9.50
N ILE A 78 6.80 9.65 9.45
CA ILE A 78 5.69 10.27 8.73
C ILE A 78 4.98 11.25 9.67
N GLU A 79 5.03 12.53 9.35
CA GLU A 79 4.35 13.60 10.09
C GLU A 79 2.86 13.62 9.71
N ARG A 80 2.56 13.72 8.42
CA ARG A 80 1.20 13.87 7.89
C ARG A 80 1.02 13.16 6.55
N LEU A 81 -0.21 12.77 6.27
CA LEU A 81 -0.62 12.22 4.97
C LEU A 81 -1.60 13.19 4.30
N GLY A 82 -1.41 13.43 3.01
CA GLY A 82 -2.25 14.29 2.18
C GLY A 82 -2.73 13.58 0.91
N CYS A 83 -3.79 14.12 0.33
CA CYS A 83 -4.28 13.72 -0.97
C CYS A 83 -4.75 14.99 -1.69
N ASP A 84 -4.15 15.29 -2.84
CA ASP A 84 -4.59 16.37 -3.70
C ASP A 84 -4.83 15.84 -5.12
N SER A 85 -6.08 15.93 -5.57
CA SER A 85 -6.45 15.54 -6.94
C SER A 85 -6.04 14.11 -7.28
N LYS A 86 -4.93 13.90 -8.01
CA LYS A 86 -4.38 12.56 -8.32
C LYS A 86 -3.12 12.23 -7.51
N ASP A 87 -2.69 13.10 -6.63
CA ASP A 87 -1.48 12.95 -5.83
C ASP A 87 -1.82 12.45 -4.44
N PHE A 88 -1.16 11.36 -4.06
CA PHE A 88 -1.00 10.95 -2.68
C PHE A 88 0.32 11.51 -2.16
N ILE A 89 0.28 12.23 -1.04
CA ILE A 89 1.42 13.00 -0.53
C ILE A 89 1.77 12.52 0.87
N VAL A 90 3.03 12.15 1.09
CA VAL A 90 3.58 11.74 2.38
C VAL A 90 4.50 12.84 2.88
N TYR A 91 4.09 13.54 3.94
CA TYR A 91 4.93 14.53 4.61
C TYR A 91 5.77 13.84 5.66
N LEU A 92 7.08 13.83 5.44
CA LEU A 92 8.05 13.31 6.40
C LEU A 92 8.40 14.40 7.41
N LYS A 93 8.63 14.00 8.66
CA LYS A 93 9.18 14.90 9.69
C LYS A 93 10.48 15.49 9.18
N ALA A 94 10.68 16.78 9.43
CA ALA A 94 11.93 17.45 9.09
C ALA A 94 13.08 16.77 9.85
N ASP A 95 13.99 16.15 9.12
CA ASP A 95 15.38 16.10 9.56
C ASP A 95 15.98 17.50 9.31
N GLU A 96 16.99 17.91 10.07
CA GLU A 96 17.47 19.30 10.24
C GLU A 96 17.76 20.08 8.93
N THR A 97 17.71 19.44 7.77
CA THR A 97 18.04 19.99 6.45
C THR A 97 16.88 20.20 5.47
N LYS A 98 15.63 19.81 5.80
CA LYS A 98 14.31 20.29 5.26
C LYS A 98 13.32 19.11 5.17
N PRO A 99 12.06 19.30 5.62
CA PRO A 99 11.00 18.32 5.36
C PRO A 99 10.68 18.30 3.86
N HIS A 100 10.94 17.17 3.20
CA HIS A 100 10.59 16.99 1.79
C HIS A 100 9.36 16.09 1.67
N PRO A 101 8.24 16.58 1.08
CA PRO A 101 7.09 15.74 0.82
C PRO A 101 7.40 14.73 -0.30
N VAL A 102 7.02 13.48 -0.11
CA VAL A 102 7.09 12.45 -1.15
C VAL A 102 5.73 12.39 -1.86
N ILE A 103 5.73 12.58 -3.18
CA ILE A 103 4.51 12.67 -3.99
C ILE A 103 4.37 11.46 -4.92
N PHE A 104 3.25 10.76 -4.77
CA PHE A 104 2.84 9.63 -5.60
C PHE A 104 1.63 10.02 -6.46
N ARG A 105 1.87 10.29 -7.74
CA ARG A 105 0.86 10.53 -8.76
C ARG A 105 0.16 9.23 -9.14
N CYS A 106 -1.10 9.10 -8.78
CA CYS A 106 -1.96 8.00 -9.18
C CYS A 106 -2.59 8.26 -10.57
N GLU A 107 -3.13 7.20 -11.19
CA GLU A 107 -3.80 7.31 -12.50
C GLU A 107 -5.13 8.08 -12.40
N THR A 108 -5.83 7.90 -11.27
CA THR A 108 -7.14 8.50 -11.00
C THR A 108 -7.19 9.14 -9.61
N LYS A 109 -8.09 10.10 -9.43
CA LYS A 109 -8.37 10.72 -8.12
C LYS A 109 -8.90 9.70 -7.11
N ALA A 110 -9.70 8.74 -7.56
CA ALA A 110 -10.22 7.68 -6.72
C ALA A 110 -9.09 6.79 -6.15
N ALA A 111 -8.08 6.46 -6.97
CA ALA A 111 -6.92 5.69 -6.53
C ALA A 111 -6.10 6.45 -5.47
N ALA A 112 -5.81 7.74 -5.69
CA ALA A 112 -5.11 8.57 -4.71
C ALA A 112 -5.86 8.65 -3.37
N LEU A 113 -7.18 8.89 -3.44
CA LEU A 113 -8.02 8.97 -2.24
C LEU A 113 -8.10 7.64 -1.50
N ALA A 114 -8.23 6.52 -2.21
CA ALA A 114 -8.24 5.19 -1.62
C ALA A 114 -6.92 4.89 -0.92
N LEU A 115 -5.79 5.17 -1.58
CA LEU A 115 -4.45 4.97 -1.02
C LEU A 115 -4.24 5.80 0.24
N TRP A 116 -4.68 7.06 0.24
CA TRP A 116 -4.66 7.91 1.42
C TRP A 116 -5.49 7.32 2.57
N LYS A 117 -6.75 6.93 2.32
CA LYS A 117 -7.62 6.32 3.34
C LYS A 117 -7.03 5.05 3.93
N TRP A 118 -6.53 4.14 3.10
CA TRP A 118 -5.91 2.90 3.55
C TRP A 118 -4.64 3.14 4.34
N THR A 119 -3.82 4.12 3.95
CA THR A 119 -2.60 4.47 4.68
C THR A 119 -2.92 5.09 6.03
N VAL A 120 -3.92 5.98 6.10
CA VAL A 120 -4.40 6.57 7.36
C VAL A 120 -4.90 5.48 8.30
N ASP A 121 -5.79 4.60 7.82
CA ASP A 121 -6.30 3.46 8.60
C ASP A 121 -5.16 2.58 9.14
N ARG A 122 -4.20 2.25 8.27
CA ARG A 122 -3.06 1.42 8.65
C ARG A 122 -2.15 2.09 9.67
N LYS A 123 -1.85 3.38 9.51
CA LYS A 123 -1.03 4.14 10.46
C LYS A 123 -1.72 4.18 11.83
N SER A 124 -2.99 4.57 11.87
CA SER A 124 -3.78 4.63 13.11
C SER A 124 -3.93 3.27 13.82
N PHE A 125 -3.80 2.16 13.10
CA PHE A 125 -3.82 0.84 13.71
C PHE A 125 -2.50 0.50 14.43
N PHE A 126 -1.36 1.04 14.00
CA PHE A 126 -0.02 0.70 14.52
C PHE A 126 0.65 1.79 15.35
N THR A 127 0.13 3.01 15.37
CA THR A 127 0.62 4.16 16.15
C THR A 127 -0.46 4.66 17.09
#